data_AF-A0A328PTU0-F1
#
_entry.id   AF-A0A328PTU0-F1
#
_cell.length_a   1.000
_cell.length_b   1.000
_cell.length_c   1.000
_cell.angle_alpha   90.00
_cell.angle_beta   90.00
_cell.angle_gamma   90.00
#
_symmetry.space_group_name_H-M   'P 1'
#
loop_
_entity.id
_entity.type
_entity.pdbx_description
1 polymer ?
#
loop_
_entity_poly.entity_id
_entity_poly.type
_entity_poly.pdbx_seq_one_letter_code
_entity_poly.pdbx_strand_id
1 'polypeptide(L)'
;MPPTSELKSGKPDHAPTGSHLQPKKVNAENCSVARELVDLESLLWYSNSGFVDLDTFIRVTCSNANLNQDSKMPNQWSGLFPNTLFKDRQEVTEGRKIGIKVKTEAIEDSTKYKTTFSGSHFYDQITGEWVKENLDETGEKVTEVKIISSGSQGEKIYLLFKQ
;
A
#
# COMPACT_ATOMS: atom_id res chain seq x y z
N MET A 1 22.80 44.38 53.93
CA MET A 1 22.05 43.21 53.44
C MET A 1 22.01 43.29 51.91
N PRO A 2 22.49 42.26 51.18
CA PRO A 2 22.18 42.02 49.76
C PRO A 2 20.81 41.29 49.65
N PRO A 3 20.33 40.73 48.51
CA PRO A 3 20.76 40.73 47.09
C PRO A 3 19.60 41.26 46.17
N THR A 4 19.57 41.26 44.83
CA THR A 4 19.76 40.17 43.82
C THR A 4 19.83 40.88 42.44
N SER A 5 20.92 40.82 41.67
CA SER A 5 21.23 39.81 40.62
C SER A 5 19.99 39.45 39.78
N GLU A 6 19.97 39.59 38.45
CA GLU A 6 20.72 38.75 37.53
C GLU A 6 21.13 39.46 36.23
N LEU A 7 22.41 39.29 35.89
CA LEU A 7 22.93 39.29 34.52
C LEU A 7 22.62 37.90 33.94
N LYS A 8 21.99 37.79 32.76
CA LYS A 8 22.06 36.56 31.95
C LYS A 8 22.68 36.84 30.59
N SER A 9 23.94 36.47 30.53
CA SER A 9 24.73 36.13 29.34
C SER A 9 24.31 34.74 28.82
N GLY A 10 24.40 34.51 27.50
CA GLY A 10 24.68 33.17 26.98
C GLY A 10 23.91 32.70 25.74
N LYS A 11 24.49 33.00 24.56
CA LYS A 11 24.73 32.15 23.37
C LYS A 11 23.58 31.43 22.59
N PRO A 12 23.85 31.06 21.31
CA PRO A 12 22.88 30.75 20.28
C PRO A 12 22.67 29.24 20.10
N ASP A 13 21.44 28.82 19.84
CA ASP A 13 21.14 27.44 19.45
C ASP A 13 20.53 27.39 18.05
N HIS A 14 21.36 26.96 17.10
CA HIS A 14 20.92 26.24 15.92
C HIS A 14 20.24 24.93 16.35
N ALA A 15 19.02 24.69 15.87
CA ALA A 15 18.44 23.34 15.78
C ALA A 15 17.33 23.33 14.69
N PRO A 16 17.01 22.17 14.09
CA PRO A 16 17.41 21.85 12.73
C PRO A 16 16.29 22.08 11.73
N THR A 17 16.69 22.32 10.48
CA THR A 17 15.84 22.22 9.28
C THR A 17 15.25 20.82 9.20
N GLY A 18 14.09 20.62 9.83
CA GLY A 18 13.26 19.45 9.60
C GLY A 18 12.82 19.47 8.15
N SER A 19 13.36 18.56 7.36
CA SER A 19 12.88 18.25 6.02
C SER A 19 11.40 17.91 6.12
N HIS A 20 10.55 18.90 5.87
CA HIS A 20 9.12 18.73 5.71
C HIS A 20 8.92 17.92 4.42
N LEU A 21 8.95 16.60 4.53
CA LEU A 21 8.54 15.67 3.48
C LEU A 21 7.08 15.98 3.18
N GLN A 22 6.83 16.85 2.20
CA GLN A 22 5.48 17.11 1.72
C GLN A 22 4.92 15.79 1.20
N PRO A 23 3.74 15.35 1.67
CA PRO A 23 3.06 14.20 1.10
C PRO A 23 2.86 14.44 -0.40
N LYS A 24 3.35 13.52 -1.23
CA LYS A 24 3.13 13.60 -2.68
C LYS A 24 1.63 13.63 -2.95
N LYS A 25 1.16 14.57 -3.75
CA LYS A 25 -0.25 14.63 -4.17
C LYS A 25 -0.57 13.40 -5.02
N VAL A 26 -1.17 12.38 -4.41
CA VAL A 26 -1.63 11.18 -5.12
C VAL A 26 -2.83 11.58 -6.00
N ASN A 27 -2.80 11.18 -7.27
CA ASN A 27 -3.88 11.48 -8.22
C ASN A 27 -5.15 10.71 -7.83
N ALA A 28 -6.31 11.34 -7.96
CA ALA A 28 -7.60 10.75 -7.59
C ALA A 28 -8.04 9.60 -8.54
N GLU A 29 -7.40 9.48 -9.71
CA GLU A 29 -7.72 8.49 -10.75
C GLU A 29 -6.47 7.68 -11.15
N ASN A 30 -5.74 7.20 -10.15
CA ASN A 30 -4.43 6.61 -10.33
C ASN A 30 -4.46 5.09 -10.56
N CYS A 31 -5.61 4.46 -10.38
CA CYS A 31 -5.85 3.05 -10.62
C CYS A 31 -7.00 2.83 -11.60
N SER A 32 -6.91 1.79 -12.42
CA SER A 32 -7.98 1.35 -13.33
C SER A 32 -8.44 -0.05 -12.94
N VAL A 33 -9.76 -0.28 -12.95
CA VAL A 33 -10.35 -1.60 -12.72
C VAL A 33 -10.22 -2.41 -14.00
N ALA A 34 -9.57 -3.57 -13.90
CA ALA A 34 -9.31 -4.45 -15.04
C ALA A 34 -10.30 -5.63 -15.06
N ARG A 35 -10.52 -6.18 -16.26
CA ARG A 35 -11.29 -7.42 -16.41
C ARG A 35 -10.50 -8.65 -15.95
N GLU A 36 -9.24 -8.66 -16.32
CA GLU A 36 -8.30 -9.76 -16.15
C GLU A 36 -6.92 -9.20 -15.84
N LEU A 37 -6.17 -9.95 -15.04
CA LEU A 37 -4.75 -9.71 -14.77
C LEU A 37 -3.98 -10.98 -15.08
N VAL A 38 -3.89 -11.33 -16.37
CA VAL A 38 -3.38 -12.63 -16.86
C VAL A 38 -2.08 -13.05 -16.17
N ASP A 39 -1.11 -12.15 -16.06
CA ASP A 39 0.19 -12.44 -15.43
C ASP A 39 0.02 -12.80 -13.94
N LEU A 40 -0.69 -11.97 -13.17
CA LEU A 40 -0.92 -12.19 -11.74
C LEU A 40 -1.77 -13.44 -11.49
N GLU A 41 -2.83 -13.65 -12.26
CA GLU A 41 -3.73 -14.80 -12.12
C GLU A 41 -3.01 -16.12 -12.46
N SER A 42 -2.17 -16.10 -13.50
CA SER A 42 -1.33 -17.26 -13.87
C SER A 42 -0.33 -17.59 -12.76
N LEU A 43 0.34 -16.58 -12.21
CA LEU A 43 1.29 -16.79 -11.11
C LEU A 43 0.62 -17.33 -9.84
N LEU A 44 -0.62 -16.92 -9.54
CA LEU A 44 -1.38 -17.48 -8.43
C LEU A 44 -1.72 -18.96 -8.65
N TRP A 45 -2.07 -19.33 -9.88
CA TRP A 45 -2.32 -20.71 -10.25
C TRP A 45 -1.06 -21.59 -10.06
N TYR A 46 0.10 -21.13 -10.52
CA TYR A 46 1.36 -21.91 -10.44
C TYR A 46 1.99 -21.93 -9.05
N SER A 47 1.79 -20.90 -8.22
CA SER A 47 2.46 -20.76 -6.91
C SER A 47 1.96 -21.70 -5.80
N ASN A 48 1.16 -22.72 -6.15
CA ASN A 48 0.61 -23.73 -5.25
C ASN A 48 -0.12 -23.11 -4.05
N SER A 49 -0.76 -21.97 -4.29
CA SER A 49 -1.39 -21.12 -3.26
C SER A 49 -2.77 -21.63 -2.79
N GLY A 50 -3.16 -22.84 -3.22
CA GLY A 50 -4.51 -23.36 -3.09
C GLY A 50 -5.44 -22.82 -4.19
N PHE A 51 -6.65 -23.38 -4.31
CA PHE A 51 -7.66 -22.84 -5.20
C PHE A 51 -8.08 -21.45 -4.70
N VAL A 52 -7.75 -20.40 -5.46
CA VAL A 52 -8.20 -19.03 -5.22
C VAL A 52 -9.39 -18.76 -6.13
N ASP A 53 -10.55 -18.49 -5.55
CA ASP A 53 -11.74 -18.10 -6.31
C ASP A 53 -11.61 -16.63 -6.77
N LEU A 54 -11.09 -16.43 -7.98
CA LEU A 54 -10.81 -15.12 -8.56
C LEU A 54 -12.06 -14.27 -8.81
N ASP A 55 -13.26 -14.87 -8.81
CA ASP A 55 -14.52 -14.13 -8.97
C ASP A 55 -14.88 -13.32 -7.71
N THR A 56 -14.26 -13.65 -6.57
CA THR A 56 -14.40 -12.91 -5.32
C THR A 56 -13.50 -11.66 -5.23
N PHE A 57 -12.71 -11.38 -6.27
CA PHE A 57 -11.73 -10.30 -6.28
C PHE A 57 -12.04 -9.20 -7.30
N ILE A 58 -11.78 -7.96 -6.89
CA ILE A 58 -11.66 -6.81 -7.77
C ILE A 58 -10.22 -6.70 -8.23
N ARG A 59 -10.05 -6.58 -9.55
CA ARG A 59 -8.76 -6.44 -10.23
C ARG A 59 -8.46 -4.97 -10.45
N VAL A 60 -7.28 -4.52 -10.04
CA VAL A 60 -6.84 -3.14 -10.25
C VAL A 60 -5.43 -3.10 -10.83
N THR A 61 -5.18 -2.14 -11.70
CA THR A 61 -3.83 -1.74 -12.11
C THR A 61 -3.62 -0.30 -11.73
N CYS A 62 -2.54 -0.04 -11.01
CA CYS A 62 -2.27 1.24 -10.39
C CYS A 62 -0.93 1.82 -10.85
N SER A 63 -0.88 3.15 -10.93
CA SER A 63 0.33 3.92 -11.17
C SER A 63 0.38 5.10 -10.19
N ASN A 64 1.54 5.42 -9.62
CA ASN A 64 1.73 6.58 -8.73
C ASN A 64 0.78 6.60 -7.50
N ALA A 65 0.55 5.44 -6.87
CA ALA A 65 -0.29 5.31 -5.68
C ALA A 65 0.42 5.59 -4.35
N ASN A 66 1.75 5.61 -4.35
CA ASN A 66 2.55 5.80 -3.15
C ASN A 66 2.46 7.23 -2.60
N LEU A 67 2.17 7.35 -1.31
CA LEU A 67 2.20 8.61 -0.57
C LEU A 67 3.63 9.06 -0.25
N ASN A 68 4.55 8.11 -0.06
CA ASN A 68 5.94 8.34 0.33
C ASN A 68 6.87 8.20 -0.88
N GLN A 69 7.90 9.05 -0.98
CA GLN A 69 8.89 9.01 -2.08
C GLN A 69 9.78 7.77 -2.00
N ASP A 70 10.12 7.30 -0.79
CA ASP A 70 11.00 6.15 -0.55
C ASP A 70 10.21 4.84 -0.31
N SER A 71 9.02 4.72 -0.90
CA SER A 71 8.17 3.55 -0.74
C SER A 71 8.86 2.30 -1.30
N LYS A 72 8.84 1.20 -0.53
CA LYS A 72 9.28 -0.12 -1.00
C LYS A 72 8.31 -0.74 -2.00
N MET A 73 7.07 -0.28 -2.00
CA MET A 73 6.10 -0.64 -3.01
C MET A 73 6.39 0.14 -4.30
N PRO A 74 6.62 -0.53 -5.45
CA PRO A 74 6.87 0.16 -6.71
C PRO A 74 5.71 1.07 -7.12
N ASN A 75 5.99 2.04 -8.00
CA ASN A 75 4.96 2.98 -8.44
C ASN A 75 3.93 2.35 -9.36
N GLN A 76 4.28 1.25 -10.04
CA GLN A 76 3.40 0.51 -10.92
C GLN A 76 3.19 -0.91 -10.39
N TRP A 77 1.93 -1.30 -10.29
CA TRP A 77 1.57 -2.62 -9.78
C TRP A 77 0.14 -2.97 -10.20
N SER A 78 -0.14 -4.26 -10.24
CA SER A 78 -1.47 -4.81 -10.35
C SER A 78 -1.86 -5.52 -9.07
N GLY A 79 -3.14 -5.56 -8.74
CA GLY A 79 -3.60 -6.18 -7.50
C GLY A 79 -4.99 -6.79 -7.59
N LEU A 80 -5.16 -7.86 -6.82
CA LEU A 80 -6.43 -8.53 -6.56
C LEU A 80 -6.85 -8.21 -5.12
N PHE A 81 -7.96 -7.50 -4.97
CA PHE A 81 -8.54 -7.11 -3.69
C PHE A 81 -9.85 -7.86 -3.44
N PRO A 82 -10.06 -8.47 -2.27
CA PRO A 82 -11.35 -9.04 -1.91
C PRO A 82 -12.48 -8.03 -2.14
N ASN A 83 -13.55 -8.44 -2.82
CA ASN A 83 -14.66 -7.56 -3.18
C ASN A 83 -15.41 -7.02 -1.96
N THR A 84 -15.27 -7.68 -0.80
CA THR A 84 -15.75 -7.32 0.53
C THR A 84 -15.18 -5.98 1.04
N LEU A 85 -14.06 -5.53 0.47
CA LEU A 85 -13.39 -4.29 0.87
C LEU A 85 -14.05 -3.02 0.31
N PHE A 86 -14.93 -3.13 -0.68
CA PHE A 86 -15.46 -1.99 -1.44
C PHE A 86 -16.93 -1.69 -1.11
N LYS A 87 -17.24 -0.40 -0.88
CA LYS A 87 -18.60 0.11 -0.55
C LYS A 87 -19.60 -0.07 -1.68
N ASP A 88 -19.22 0.38 -2.87
CA ASP A 88 -20.12 0.52 -4.03
C ASP A 88 -19.58 -0.26 -5.22
N ARG A 89 -19.73 -1.60 -5.18
CA ARG A 89 -19.18 -2.50 -6.20
C ARG A 89 -19.64 -2.17 -7.63
N GLN A 90 -20.82 -1.55 -7.76
CA GLN A 90 -21.35 -1.09 -9.05
C GLN A 90 -20.53 0.06 -9.65
N GLU A 91 -19.86 0.86 -8.83
CA GLU A 91 -18.98 1.95 -9.26
C GLU A 91 -17.54 1.47 -9.53
N VAL A 92 -17.18 0.29 -9.01
CA VAL A 92 -15.87 -0.34 -9.17
C VAL A 92 -15.95 -1.43 -10.24
N THR A 93 -16.37 -1.02 -11.44
CA THR A 93 -16.55 -1.89 -12.60
C THR A 93 -15.43 -1.72 -13.62
N GLU A 94 -15.24 -2.72 -14.48
CA GLU A 94 -14.22 -2.73 -15.53
C GLU A 94 -14.16 -1.40 -16.31
N GLY A 95 -12.93 -0.92 -16.54
CA GLY A 95 -12.68 0.32 -17.28
C GLY A 95 -12.84 1.60 -16.45
N ARG A 96 -13.40 1.52 -15.24
CA ARG A 96 -13.46 2.66 -14.31
C ARG A 96 -12.11 2.95 -13.70
N LYS A 97 -11.89 4.23 -13.39
CA LYS A 97 -10.75 4.68 -12.61
C LYS A 97 -11.16 4.95 -11.18
N ILE A 98 -10.29 4.56 -10.25
CA ILE A 98 -10.46 4.77 -8.82
C ILE A 98 -9.18 5.32 -8.21
N GLY A 99 -9.34 6.03 -7.09
CA GLY A 99 -8.24 6.58 -6.32
C GLY A 99 -7.83 5.64 -5.19
N ILE A 100 -6.62 5.09 -5.25
CA ILE A 100 -6.02 4.31 -4.16
C ILE A 100 -4.74 5.00 -3.71
N LYS A 101 -4.66 5.30 -2.42
CA LYS A 101 -3.47 5.80 -1.74
C LYS A 101 -2.82 4.67 -0.97
N VAL A 102 -1.50 4.57 -1.09
CA VAL A 102 -0.70 3.51 -0.49
C VAL A 102 0.38 4.11 0.40
N LYS A 103 0.48 3.58 1.61
CA LYS A 103 1.60 3.81 2.53
C LYS A 103 2.23 2.47 2.88
N THR A 104 3.50 2.29 2.55
CA THR A 104 4.27 1.08 2.89
C THR A 104 5.42 1.44 3.81
N GLU A 105 5.56 0.71 4.90
CA GLU A 105 6.54 0.92 5.95
C GLU A 105 7.23 -0.42 6.26
N ALA A 106 8.53 -0.39 6.52
CA ALA A 106 9.24 -1.56 7.04
C ALA A 106 8.82 -1.81 8.50
N ILE A 107 8.66 -3.07 8.87
CA ILE A 107 8.48 -3.46 10.27
C ILE A 107 9.89 -3.56 10.87
N GLU A 108 10.15 -2.86 11.97
CA GLU A 108 11.48 -2.70 12.60
C GLU A 108 12.32 -4.00 12.58
N ASP A 109 13.57 -3.86 12.14
CA ASP A 109 14.60 -4.91 12.06
C ASP A 109 14.20 -6.20 11.32
N SER A 110 13.22 -6.11 10.41
CA SER A 110 12.77 -7.25 9.62
C SER A 110 12.77 -6.96 8.11
N THR A 111 12.80 -8.02 7.30
CA THR A 111 12.52 -7.96 5.86
C THR A 111 11.01 -7.88 5.57
N LYS A 112 10.18 -7.65 6.59
CA LYS A 112 8.72 -7.62 6.46
C LYS A 112 8.25 -6.18 6.29
N TYR A 113 7.19 -6.05 5.51
CA TYR A 113 6.57 -4.77 5.21
C TYR A 113 5.12 -4.77 5.65
N LYS A 114 4.69 -3.62 6.14
CA LYS A 114 3.30 -3.29 6.43
C LYS A 114 2.83 -2.30 5.38
N THR A 115 1.68 -2.58 4.76
CA THR A 115 1.08 -1.69 3.77
C THR A 115 -0.33 -1.31 4.18
N THR A 116 -0.62 -0.03 4.03
CA THR A 116 -1.92 0.57 4.27
C THR A 116 -2.47 1.12 2.96
N PHE A 117 -3.66 0.65 2.59
CA PHE A 117 -4.45 1.12 1.45
C PHE A 117 -5.60 1.99 1.95
N SER A 118 -5.84 3.10 1.27
CA SER A 118 -6.98 3.99 1.55
C SER A 118 -7.52 4.60 0.26
N GLY A 119 -8.79 4.98 0.27
CA GLY A 119 -9.49 5.46 -0.92
C GLY A 119 -10.98 5.64 -0.63
N SER A 120 -11.68 6.46 -1.42
CA SER A 120 -13.10 6.73 -1.21
C SER A 120 -13.99 5.50 -1.39
N HIS A 121 -13.58 4.57 -2.23
CA HIS A 121 -14.36 3.36 -2.57
C HIS A 121 -14.21 2.22 -1.55
N PHE A 122 -13.30 2.32 -0.58
CA PHE A 122 -13.17 1.32 0.47
C PHE A 122 -14.13 1.59 1.64
N TYR A 123 -14.60 0.53 2.31
CA TYR A 123 -15.34 0.63 3.58
C TYR A 123 -14.55 1.45 4.59
N ASP A 124 -13.32 0.99 4.83
CA ASP A 124 -12.37 1.57 5.76
C ASP A 124 -10.96 1.53 5.17
N GLN A 125 -10.01 2.13 5.89
CA GLN A 125 -8.60 1.94 5.61
C GLN A 125 -8.22 0.47 5.83
N ILE A 126 -7.47 -0.10 4.89
CA ILE A 126 -7.06 -1.51 4.91
C ILE A 126 -5.60 -1.57 5.26
N THR A 127 -5.25 -2.33 6.29
CA THR A 127 -3.85 -2.55 6.66
C THR A 127 -3.53 -4.02 6.63
N GLY A 128 -2.41 -4.36 6.00
CA GLY A 128 -1.93 -5.72 5.88
C GLY A 128 -0.42 -5.85 5.94
N GLU A 129 0.04 -7.06 6.21
CA GLU A 129 1.46 -7.42 6.28
C GLU A 129 1.85 -8.32 5.10
N TRP A 130 3.05 -8.13 4.57
CA TRP A 130 3.56 -8.96 3.49
C TRP A 130 4.01 -10.30 4.08
N VAL A 131 3.35 -11.38 3.70
CA VAL A 131 3.53 -12.72 4.31
C VAL A 131 4.19 -13.74 3.40
N LYS A 132 4.23 -13.49 2.08
CA LYS A 132 4.83 -14.39 1.09
C LYS A 132 5.33 -13.60 -0.12
N GLU A 133 6.51 -13.94 -0.60
CA GLU A 133 7.01 -13.57 -1.93
C GLU A 133 7.21 -14.88 -2.69
N ASN A 134 6.31 -15.23 -3.60
CA ASN A 134 6.53 -16.38 -4.49
C ASN A 134 7.38 -15.91 -5.66
N LEU A 135 8.56 -16.51 -5.85
CA LEU A 135 9.36 -16.37 -7.06
C LEU A 135 8.84 -17.37 -8.09
N ASP A 136 8.56 -16.91 -9.30
CA ASP A 136 8.49 -17.81 -10.45
C ASP A 136 9.88 -17.93 -11.13
N GLU A 137 9.95 -18.75 -12.17
CA GLU A 137 11.18 -18.97 -12.95
C GLU A 137 11.58 -17.75 -13.80
N THR A 138 10.66 -16.77 -13.99
CA THR A 138 10.91 -15.53 -14.74
C THR A 138 11.45 -14.40 -13.86
N GLY A 139 11.42 -14.58 -12.53
CA GLY A 139 11.83 -13.58 -11.55
C GLY A 139 10.73 -12.60 -11.16
N GLU A 140 9.52 -12.78 -11.68
CA GLU A 140 8.33 -12.03 -11.27
C GLU A 140 7.81 -12.57 -9.94
N LYS A 141 7.44 -11.64 -9.04
CA LYS A 141 7.04 -11.97 -7.67
C LYS A 141 5.62 -11.54 -7.40
N VAL A 142 4.80 -12.50 -6.95
CA VAL A 142 3.52 -12.18 -6.31
C VAL A 142 3.75 -11.95 -4.82
N THR A 143 3.38 -10.76 -4.36
CA THR A 143 3.38 -10.39 -2.95
C THR A 143 2.00 -10.64 -2.36
N GLU A 144 1.93 -11.53 -1.37
CA GLU A 144 0.72 -11.74 -0.57
C GLU A 144 0.70 -10.77 0.60
N VAL A 145 -0.36 -9.96 0.68
CA VAL A 145 -0.63 -9.05 1.79
C VAL A 145 -1.77 -9.62 2.62
N LYS A 146 -1.45 -10.15 3.81
CA LYS A 146 -2.46 -10.64 4.75
C LYS A 146 -3.07 -9.47 5.49
N ILE A 147 -4.39 -9.32 5.40
CA ILE A 147 -5.11 -8.22 6.03
C ILE A 147 -5.15 -8.43 7.55
N ILE A 148 -4.63 -7.46 8.30
CA ILE A 148 -4.58 -7.47 9.76
C ILE A 148 -5.58 -6.49 10.40
N SER A 149 -6.03 -5.47 9.66
CA SER A 149 -7.02 -4.50 10.14
C SER A 149 -7.88 -3.98 8.99
N SER A 150 -9.14 -4.43 8.97
CA SER A 150 -10.31 -3.96 8.21
C SER A 150 -11.52 -4.86 8.54
N GLY A 151 -12.68 -4.66 7.91
CA GLY A 151 -13.82 -5.59 7.96
C GLY A 151 -13.55 -7.00 7.40
N SER A 152 -12.41 -7.20 6.73
CA SER A 152 -11.99 -8.42 6.04
C SER A 152 -10.73 -9.05 6.66
N GLN A 153 -10.58 -8.97 7.98
CA GLN A 153 -9.39 -9.46 8.67
C GLN A 153 -9.15 -10.95 8.37
N GLY A 154 -7.92 -11.30 7.98
CA GLY A 154 -7.53 -12.66 7.60
C GLY A 154 -7.60 -12.96 6.11
N GLU A 155 -8.36 -12.20 5.32
CA GLU A 155 -8.33 -12.29 3.86
C GLU A 155 -6.97 -11.79 3.31
N LYS A 156 -6.71 -12.08 2.04
CA LYS A 156 -5.44 -11.75 1.37
C LYS A 156 -5.68 -10.79 0.21
N ILE A 157 -4.77 -9.85 0.03
CA ILE A 157 -4.61 -9.08 -1.21
C ILE A 157 -3.38 -9.62 -1.93
N TYR A 158 -3.48 -9.81 -3.23
CA TYR A 158 -2.36 -10.28 -4.05
C TYR A 158 -1.87 -9.16 -4.94
N LEU A 159 -0.57 -8.92 -4.96
CA LEU A 159 0.03 -7.84 -5.73
C LEU A 159 1.10 -8.39 -6.67
N LEU A 160 1.11 -7.88 -7.90
CA LEU A 160 2.20 -8.06 -8.85
C LEU A 160 2.85 -6.70 -9.10
N PHE A 161 4.14 -6.60 -8.80
CA PHE A 161 4.90 -5.37 -9.03
C PHE A 161 5.48 -5.34 -10.43
N LYS A 162 5.38 -4.20 -11.11
CA LYS A 162 6.00 -3.99 -12.42
C LYS A 162 7.33 -3.27 -12.24
N GLN A 163 8.37 -3.75 -12.91
CA GLN A 163 9.71 -3.13 -12.95
C GLN A 163 9.76 -1.97 -13.95
#